data_AF-U2RPN5-F1
#
_entry.id   AF-U2RPN5-F1
#
_cell.length_a   1.000
_cell.length_b   1.000
_cell.length_c   1.000
_cell.angle_alpha   90.00
_cell.angle_beta   90.00
_cell.angle_gamma   90.00
#
_symmetry.space_group_name_H-M   'P 1'
#
loop_
_entity.id
_entity.type
_entity.pdbx_description
1 polymer ?
#
loop_
_entity_poly.entity_id
_entity_poly.type
_entity_poly.pdbx_seq_one_letter_code
_entity_poly.pdbx_strand_id
1 'polypeptide(L)' 'QAALANAKRAVREGDAAAEAELQPTLVRLVTSEDARIGMEAFLSRTEARFVGR' A
#
# COMPACT_ATOMS: atom_id res chain seq x y z
N GLN A 1 5.21 -2.87 -4.10
CA GLN A 1 5.15 -3.89 -3.03
C GLN A 1 5.46 -3.26 -1.66
N ALA A 2 4.53 -2.47 -1.10
CA ALA A 2 4.76 -1.69 0.12
C ALA A 2 4.89 -2.56 1.39
N ALA A 3 4.05 -3.59 1.54
CA ALA A 3 4.08 -4.50 2.68
C ALA A 3 5.44 -5.21 2.81
N LEU A 4 5.98 -5.74 1.71
CA LEU A 4 7.30 -6.38 1.71
C LEU A 4 8.43 -5.41 2.07
N ALA A 5 8.37 -4.16 1.58
CA ALA A 5 9.36 -3.14 1.93
C ALA A 5 9.32 -2.79 3.42
N ASN A 6 8.11 -2.64 3.98
CA ASN A 6 7.92 -2.37 5.40
C ASN A 6 8.40 -3.54 6.27
N ALA A 7 8.08 -4.79 5.90
CA ALA A 7 8.58 -5.98 6.60
C ALA A 7 10.11 -6.09 6.58
N LYS A 8 10.75 -5.79 5.44
CA LYS A 8 12.22 -5.72 5.36
C LYS A 8 12.81 -4.63 6.26
N ARG A 9 12.11 -3.50 6.40
CA ARG A 9 12.50 -2.40 7.28
C ARG A 9 12.41 -2.82 8.75
N ALA A 10 11.33 -3.49 9.15
CA ALA A 10 11.20 -4.04 10.50
C ALA A 10 12.36 -4.99 10.85
N VAL A 11 12.72 -5.90 9.94
CA VAL A 11 13.83 -6.84 10.14
C VAL A 11 15.20 -6.15 10.26
N ARG A 12 15.44 -5.08 9.50
CA ARG A 12 16.77 -4.44 9.41
C ARG A 12 16.96 -3.28 10.38
N GLU A 13 15.90 -2.53 10.64
CA GLU A 13 15.92 -1.23 11.32
C GLU A 13 15.00 -1.21 12.56
N GLY A 14 14.24 -2.30 12.80
CA GLY A 14 13.34 -2.44 13.94
C GLY A 14 11.92 -1.94 13.68
N ASP A 15 10.99 -2.37 14.55
CA ASP A 15 9.56 -2.10 14.41
C ASP A 15 9.25 -0.60 14.43
N ALA A 16 9.89 0.17 15.31
CA ALA A 16 9.67 1.62 15.39
C ALA A 16 10.02 2.34 14.07
N ALA A 17 11.05 1.90 13.35
CA ALA A 17 11.43 2.46 12.06
C ALA A 17 10.45 2.06 10.94
N ALA A 18 9.86 0.87 11.03
CA ALA A 18 8.80 0.42 10.13
C ALA A 18 7.50 1.18 10.38
N GLU A 19 7.11 1.36 11.65
CA GLU A 19 5.91 2.08 12.08
C GLU A 19 5.92 3.55 11.66
N ALA A 20 7.06 4.24 11.86
CA ALA A 20 7.23 5.63 11.44
C ALA A 20 6.99 5.82 9.93
N GLU A 21 7.35 4.82 9.11
CA GLU A 21 7.20 4.86 7.65
C GLU A 21 5.83 4.37 7.16
N LEU A 22 5.03 3.71 8.03
CA LEU A 22 3.71 3.19 7.65
C LEU A 22 2.77 4.31 7.20
N GLN A 23 2.59 5.35 8.02
CA GLN A 23 1.64 6.43 7.74
C GLN A 23 1.96 7.17 6.42
N PRO A 24 3.20 7.65 6.18
CA PRO A 24 3.56 8.26 4.90
C PRO A 24 3.34 7.34 3.70
N THR A 25 3.68 6.05 3.84
CA THR A 25 3.49 5.07 2.77
C THR A 25 2.01 4.82 2.48
N LEU A 26 1.16 4.75 3.51
CA LEU A 26 -0.29 4.62 3.32
C LEU A 26 -0.89 5.82 2.59
N VAL A 27 -0.49 7.05 2.96
CA VAL A 27 -0.94 8.28 2.26
C VAL A 27 -0.59 8.22 0.78
N ARG A 28 0.63 7.80 0.43
CA ARG A 28 1.04 7.64 -0.96
C ARG A 28 0.24 6.56 -1.70
N LEU A 29 -0.07 5.45 -1.03
CA LEU A 29 -0.85 4.36 -1.63
C LEU A 29 -2.29 4.78 -1.91
N VAL A 30 -2.96 5.50 -1.00
CA VAL A 30 -4.36 5.90 -1.22
C VAL A 30 -4.52 6.92 -2.35
N THR A 31 -3.44 7.60 -2.74
CA THR A 31 -3.42 8.52 -3.89
C THR A 31 -3.11 7.83 -5.23
N SER A 32 -2.84 6.53 -5.24
CA SER A 32 -2.46 5.81 -6.46
C SER A 32 -3.66 5.51 -7.36
N GLU A 33 -3.38 5.20 -8.63
CA GLU A 33 -4.43 4.76 -9.56
C GLU A 33 -5.02 3.41 -9.13
N ASP A 34 -4.16 2.53 -8.61
CA ASP A 34 -4.59 1.24 -8.07
C ASP A 34 -5.54 1.34 -6.87
N ALA A 35 -5.41 2.38 -6.04
CA ALA A 35 -6.36 2.61 -4.95
C ALA A 35 -7.75 2.98 -5.48
N ARG A 36 -7.80 3.82 -6.51
CA ARG A 36 -9.06 4.15 -7.22
C ARG A 36 -9.66 2.92 -7.89
N ILE A 37 -8.86 2.15 -8.65
CA ILE A 37 -9.30 0.91 -9.31
C ILE A 37 -9.87 -0.08 -8.30
N GLY A 38 -9.17 -0.28 -7.18
CA GLY A 38 -9.62 -1.18 -6.11
C GLY A 38 -10.95 -0.75 -5.51
N MET A 39 -11.14 0.55 -5.26
CA MET A 39 -12.39 1.08 -4.71
C MET A 39 -13.55 0.95 -5.71
N GLU A 40 -13.34 1.29 -6.97
CA GLU A 40 -14.35 1.14 -8.03
C GLU A 40 -14.79 -0.31 -8.16
N ALA A 41 -13.82 -1.23 -8.29
CA ALA A 41 -14.08 -2.66 -8.41
C ALA A 41 -14.80 -3.25 -7.18
N PHE A 42 -14.46 -2.77 -5.98
CA PHE A 42 -15.14 -3.16 -4.75
C PHE A 42 -16.62 -2.73 -4.76
N LEU A 43 -16.90 -1.47 -5.11
CA LEU A 43 -18.25 -0.94 -5.17
C LEU A 43 -19.11 -1.62 -6.25
N SER A 44 -18.52 -1.92 -7.41
CA SER A 44 -19.21 -2.59 -8.53
C SER A 44 -19.24 -4.11 -8.42
N ARG A 45 -18.57 -4.71 -7.42
CA ARG A 45 -18.41 -6.17 -7.26
C ARG A 45 -17.80 -6.86 -8.49
N THR A 46 -16.83 -6.19 -9.12
CA THR A 46 -16.11 -6.72 -10.27
C THR A 46 -14.65 -7.02 -9.92
N GLU A 47 -13.97 -7.75 -10.79
CA GLU A 47 -12.53 -7.98 -10.64
C GLU A 47 -11.72 -6.71 -10.93
N ALA A 48 -10.75 -6.39 -10.07
CA ALA A 48 -9.83 -5.27 -10.26
C ALA A 48 -8.63 -5.66 -11.14
N ARG A 49 -8.23 -4.78 -12.06
CA ARG A 49 -7.00 -4.94 -12.85
C ARG A 49 -6.00 -3.86 -12.48
N PHE A 50 -5.10 -4.19 -11.57
CA PHE A 50 -4.07 -3.28 -11.08
C PHE A 50 -2.97 -3.06 -12.12
N VAL A 51 -2.43 -1.84 -12.14
CA VAL A 51 -1.43 -1.35 -13.10
C VAL A 51 -0.09 -1.01 -12.43
N GLY A 52 -0.04 -0.94 -11.10
CA GLY A 52 1.19 -0.75 -10.33
C GLY A 52 1.68 0.70 -10.26
N ARG A 53 0.79 1.68 -10.45
CA ARG A 53 1.09 3.12 -10.41
C ARG A 53 0.10 3.90 -9.53
#